data_AF-A0A179BKL7-F1
#
_entry.id   AF-A0A179BKL7-F1
#
_cell.length_a   1.000
_cell.length_b   1.000
_cell.length_c   1.000
_cell.angle_alpha   90.00
_cell.angle_beta   90.00
_cell.angle_gamma   90.00
#
_symmetry.space_group_name_H-M   'P 1'
#
loop_
_entity.id
_entity.type
_entity.pdbx_description
1 polymer ?
#
loop_
_entity_poly.entity_id
_entity_poly.type
_entity_poly.pdbx_seq_one_letter_code
_entity_poly.pdbx_strand_id
1 'polypeptide(L)' 'MSTKNQEVQQLQPDTQAEPLVHPEERHCMIAEAAYYIAERQGFDGDCESHWLEAEREIDRALSAAAASSVIPD' A
#
# COMPACT_ATOMS: atom_id res chain seq x y z
N MET A 1 34.31 0.69 17.76
CA MET A 1 33.03 1.44 17.83
C MET A 1 32.44 1.50 16.42
N SER A 2 31.90 0.38 15.92
CA SER A 2 31.25 0.35 14.59
C SER A 2 30.01 -0.52 14.65
N THR A 3 29.04 -0.09 15.45
CA THR A 3 27.66 -0.59 15.35
C THR A 3 26.82 0.57 14.85
N LYS A 4 26.82 0.77 13.54
CA LYS A 4 25.79 1.55 12.86
C LYS A 4 25.38 0.82 11.59
N ASN A 5 24.97 -0.44 11.79
CA ASN A 5 24.04 -1.10 10.89
C ASN A 5 22.68 -0.41 11.16
N GLN A 6 22.53 0.77 10.57
CA GLN A 6 21.32 1.55 10.59
C GLN A 6 20.29 0.77 9.80
N GLU A 7 19.48 -0.01 10.52
CA GLU A 7 18.05 -0.34 10.36
C GLU A 7 17.33 0.11 9.08
N VAL A 8 17.95 -0.08 7.92
CA VAL A 8 17.24 -0.29 6.67
C VAL A 8 16.74 -1.73 6.70
N GLN A 9 15.75 -1.99 7.57
CA GLN A 9 14.81 -3.07 7.36
C GLN A 9 13.90 -2.57 6.22
N GLN A 10 14.28 -2.67 4.94
CA GLN A 10 14.30 -3.90 4.17
C GLN A 10 13.13 -4.83 4.51
N LEU A 11 11.91 -4.28 4.50
CA LEU A 11 10.73 -5.08 4.20
C LEU A 11 10.45 -4.95 2.70
N GLN A 12 11.32 -5.58 1.92
CA GLN A 12 10.92 -6.13 0.64
C GLN A 12 10.19 -7.44 0.97
N PRO A 13 8.88 -7.60 0.74
CA PRO A 13 8.31 -8.93 0.68
C PRO A 13 8.61 -9.49 -0.71
N ASP A 14 9.84 -9.97 -0.91
CA ASP A 14 10.05 -11.07 -1.83
C ASP A 14 9.38 -12.30 -1.21
N THR A 15 8.11 -12.57 -1.53
CA THR A 15 7.58 -13.94 -1.67
C THR A 15 6.25 -13.91 -2.43
N GLN A 16 6.33 -14.42 -3.66
CA GLN A 16 5.22 -14.85 -4.49
C GLN A 16 4.17 -15.70 -3.75
N ALA A 17 2.91 -15.42 -4.08
CA ALA A 17 1.83 -16.39 -4.28
C ALA A 17 1.17 -17.04 -3.05
N GLU A 18 0.47 -16.24 -2.24
CA GLU A 18 -0.88 -16.59 -1.80
C GLU A 18 -1.79 -15.37 -2.02
N PRO A 19 -3.00 -15.50 -2.59
CA PRO A 19 -3.86 -14.38 -2.98
C PRO A 19 -4.58 -13.75 -1.76
N LEU A 20 -3.87 -13.61 -0.65
CA LEU A 20 -4.38 -13.04 0.59
C LEU A 20 -3.51 -11.84 0.93
N VAL A 21 -3.85 -10.69 0.35
CA VAL A 21 -3.13 -9.43 0.57
C VAL A 21 -3.02 -9.18 2.07
N HIS A 22 -1.79 -9.16 2.57
CA HIS A 22 -1.53 -8.98 3.99
C HIS A 22 -1.95 -7.56 4.42
N PRO A 23 -2.47 -7.38 5.64
CA PRO A 23 -2.90 -6.06 6.13
C PRO A 23 -1.75 -5.04 6.15
N GLU A 24 -0.51 -5.48 6.38
CA GLU A 24 0.68 -4.64 6.29
C GLU A 24 0.96 -4.18 4.86
N GLU A 25 0.81 -5.06 3.87
CA GLU A 25 1.03 -4.72 2.46
C GLU A 25 -0.01 -3.71 1.98
N ARG A 26 -1.28 -3.90 2.40
CA ARG A 26 -2.34 -2.92 2.17
C ARG A 26 -1.97 -1.55 2.77
N HIS A 27 -1.44 -1.50 4.00
CA HIS A 27 -1.03 -0.24 4.62
C HIS A 27 0.13 0.45 3.88
N CYS A 28 1.12 -0.30 3.40
CA CYS A 28 2.19 0.26 2.57
C CYS A 28 1.64 0.87 1.28
N MET A 29 0.76 0.15 0.57
CA MET A 29 0.12 0.64 -0.65
C MET A 29 -0.70 1.92 -0.41
N ILE A 30 -1.43 1.99 0.71
CA ILE A 30 -2.21 3.18 1.09
C ILE A 30 -1.28 4.35 1.39
N ALA A 31 -0.20 4.14 2.13
CA ALA A 31 0.76 5.18 2.47
C ALA A 31 1.43 5.77 1.22
N GLU A 32 1.84 4.92 0.27
CA GLU A 32 2.38 5.35 -1.01
C GLU A 32 1.36 6.12 -1.84
N ALA A 33 0.14 5.59 -1.99
CA ALA A 33 -0.93 6.25 -2.73
C ALA A 33 -1.28 7.62 -2.11
N ALA A 34 -1.36 7.72 -0.77
CA ALA A 34 -1.60 8.97 -0.08
C ALA A 34 -0.49 10.00 -0.34
N TYR A 35 0.77 9.56 -0.37
CA TYR A 35 1.91 10.41 -0.73
C TYR A 35 1.79 10.94 -2.16
N TYR A 36 1.48 10.08 -3.14
CA TYR A 36 1.28 10.52 -4.52
C TYR A 36 0.08 11.45 -4.68
N ILE A 37 -1.02 11.23 -3.96
CA ILE A 37 -2.18 12.12 -3.97
C ILE A 37 -1.79 13.49 -3.40
N ALA A 38 -1.09 13.51 -2.27
CA ALA A 38 -0.60 14.74 -1.67
C ALA A 38 0.33 15.48 -2.63
N GLU A 39 1.31 14.79 -3.23
CA GLU A 39 2.22 15.38 -4.22
C GLU A 39 1.47 15.96 -5.42
N ARG A 40 0.50 15.22 -5.99
CA ARG A 40 -0.32 15.67 -7.12
C ARG A 40 -1.18 16.88 -6.79
N GLN A 41 -1.61 17.01 -5.53
CA GLN A 41 -2.33 18.17 -5.03
C GLN A 41 -1.40 19.28 -4.53
N GLY A 42 -0.08 19.12 -4.62
CA GLY A 42 0.89 20.10 -4.14
C GLY A 42 0.97 20.20 -2.61
N PHE A 43 0.55 19.16 -1.89
CA PHE A 43 0.43 19.09 -0.44
C PHE A 43 -0.54 20.14 0.14
N ASP A 44 -1.49 20.59 -0.68
CA ASP A 44 -2.44 21.66 -0.34
C ASP A 44 -3.64 21.16 0.48
N GLY A 45 -3.83 19.84 0.58
CA GLY A 45 -4.93 19.19 1.31
C GLY A 45 -4.54 18.56 2.64
N ASP A 46 -5.54 18.11 3.39
CA ASP A 46 -5.34 17.34 4.62
C ASP A 46 -4.73 15.96 4.33
N CYS A 47 -3.65 15.63 5.04
CA CYS A 47 -3.05 14.30 4.99
C CYS A 47 -4.08 13.19 5.24
N GLU A 48 -5.04 13.43 6.13
CA GLU A 48 -6.12 12.49 6.47
C GLU A 48 -7.08 12.26 5.28
N SER A 49 -7.39 13.33 4.53
CA SER A 49 -8.22 13.23 3.32
C SER A 49 -7.51 12.44 2.22
N HIS A 50 -6.20 12.67 2.04
CA HIS A 50 -5.40 11.91 1.09
C HIS A 50 -5.28 10.44 1.48
N TRP A 51 -5.17 10.14 2.77
CA TRP A 51 -5.18 8.78 3.30
C TRP A 51 -6.51 8.06 3.06
N LEU A 52 -7.64 8.73 3.32
CA LEU A 52 -8.97 8.19 3.08
C LEU A 52 -9.22 7.88 1.60
N GLU A 53 -8.79 8.77 0.70
CA GLU A 53 -8.89 8.55 -0.75
C GLU A 53 -8.02 7.36 -1.18
N ALA A 54 -6.78 7.30 -0.70
CA ALA A 54 -5.86 6.19 -0.95
C ALA A 54 -6.41 4.84 -0.44
N GLU A 55 -6.95 4.80 0.77
CA GLU A 55 -7.54 3.59 1.34
C GLU A 55 -8.66 3.04 0.46
N ARG A 56 -9.54 3.91 -0.05
CA ARG A 56 -10.64 3.51 -0.94
C ARG A 56 -10.16 3.02 -2.30
N GLU A 57 -9.12 3.62 -2.85
CA GLU A 57 -8.52 3.21 -4.12
C GLU A 57 -7.89 1.81 -3.99
N ILE A 58 -7.08 1.59 -2.94
CA ILE A 58 -6.43 0.31 -2.69
C ILE A 58 -7.47 -0.76 -2.35
N ASP A 59 -8.43 -0.49 -1.47
CA ASP A 59 -9.48 -1.45 -1.13
C ASP A 59 -10.29 -1.89 -2.37
N ARG A 60 -10.62 -0.94 -3.26
CA ARG A 60 -11.26 -1.24 -4.54
C ARG A 60 -10.37 -2.07 -5.46
N ALA A 61 -9.08 -1.75 -5.56
CA ALA A 61 -8.13 -2.49 -6.38
C ALA A 61 -7.94 -3.93 -5.88
N LEU A 62 -7.84 -4.12 -4.55
CA LEU A 62 -7.74 -5.44 -3.92
C LEU A 62 -9.03 -6.23 -4.08
N SER A 63 -10.19 -5.60 -3.91
CA SER A 63 -11.50 -6.24 -4.14
C SER A 63 -11.66 -6.68 -5.60
N ALA A 64 -11.27 -5.84 -6.55
CA ALA A 64 -11.31 -6.16 -7.99
C ALA A 64 -10.31 -7.27 -8.37
N ALA A 65 -9.09 -7.24 -7.81
CA ALA A 65 -8.08 -8.28 -8.03
C ALA A 65 -8.52 -9.64 -7.46
N ALA A 66 -9.12 -9.64 -6.26
CA ALA A 66 -9.71 -10.84 -5.66
C ALA A 66 -10.86 -11.38 -6.51
N ALA A 67 -11.75 -10.51 -7.01
CA ALA A 67 -12.87 -10.90 -7.87
C ALA A 67 -12.41 -11.46 -9.23
N SER A 68 -11.30 -10.96 -9.79
CA SER A 68 -10.79 -11.41 -11.09
C SER A 68 -10.05 -12.76 -11.04
N SER A 69 -9.66 -13.22 -9.85
CA SER A 69 -9.00 -14.53 -9.65
C SER A 69 -10.00 -15.65 -9.31
N VAL A 70 -11.25 -15.31 -8.97
CA VAL A 70 -12.34 -16.28 -8.83
C VAL A 70 -12.84 -16.68 -10.21
N ILE A 71 -12.26 -17.72 -10.78
CA ILE A 71 -12.79 -18.43 -11.94
C ILE A 71 -14.12 -19.09 -11.50
N PRO A 72 -15.28 -18.78 -12.11
CA PRO A 72 -16.49 -19.59 -11.91
C PRO A 72 -16.35 -20.92 -12.67
N ASP A 73 -16.75 -22.01 -12.00
CA ASP A 73 -16.75 -23.43 -12.44
C ASP A 73 -17.27 -23.66 -13.87
#